data_AF-A0A1C4BAH2-F1
#
_entry.id   AF-A0A1C4BAH2-F1
#
_cell.length_a   1.000
_cell.length_b   1.000
_cell.length_c   1.000
_cell.angle_alpha   90.00
_cell.angle_beta   90.00
_cell.angle_gamma   90.00
#
_symmetry.space_group_name_H-M   'P 1'
#
loop_
_entity.id
_entity.type
_entity.pdbx_description
1 polymer ?
#
loop_
_entity_poly.entity_id
_entity_poly.type
_entity_poly.pdbx_seq_one_letter_code
_entity_poly.pdbx_strand_id
1 'polypeptide(L)'
;MEVQTETYRAAMNGTLERHFSDMIAVIPTRITIEQLKQRLETISTKVDELKIVFSDETSLIVELHMDETIIPYELHIDEANNPEEYKMYNRQDSTIVDRHFEDAAYGTEIFTRTLFVGDVLDCFFQQLQFLWHLAPDLLFVIDSSAAMKVISRSYIEYHVENELLPDIPDLYVIHSVYEDDKEGEPTQYWFHTHGLLRAGVTEIELIIPNRISSYYGIGDLFQTFANNAVENGQVPMNEPIVIAHSQQGSIHTVAVPWEKGLSYIGHKTSMDQLSSIEDEEVKLQPIDAQNVFLGGMDDRDEYHQSPSVLLFKFNTSEEYIESFFKEHEEATGLMFYKTNSETDRMAYNAKNTFGYFSNIFHIEQSNEDFRFLAKFGVSYEEGKSEHMWFEMQNITEDFIQGILINEPYFIKAMSEGNSYQLEFENLTEWVIYAGDAVIKPNNLYMFIGE
;
A
#
# COMPACT_ATOMS: atom_id res chain seq x y z
N MET A 1 -6.85 6.41 -28.19
CA MET A 1 -5.82 6.39 -27.14
C MET A 1 -4.99 7.65 -27.26
N GLU A 2 -4.95 8.42 -26.20
CA GLU A 2 -4.09 9.60 -26.08
C GLU A 2 -2.64 9.14 -25.93
N VAL A 3 -1.69 9.89 -26.47
CA VAL A 3 -0.27 9.59 -26.34
C VAL A 3 0.21 10.12 -24.99
N GLN A 4 0.71 9.24 -24.12
CA GLN A 4 1.06 9.57 -22.73
C GLN A 4 2.56 9.87 -22.53
N THR A 5 3.27 10.23 -23.60
CA THR A 5 4.74 10.39 -23.61
C THR A 5 5.24 11.35 -22.53
N GLU A 6 4.63 12.54 -22.43
CA GLU A 6 5.04 13.55 -21.45
C GLU A 6 4.72 13.10 -20.01
N THR A 7 3.65 12.35 -19.82
CA THR A 7 3.30 11.76 -18.52
C THR A 7 4.37 10.76 -18.05
N TYR A 8 4.83 9.87 -18.93
CA TYR A 8 5.89 8.92 -18.60
C TYR A 8 7.23 9.63 -18.32
N ARG A 9 7.56 10.66 -19.10
CA ARG A 9 8.75 11.50 -18.84
C ARG A 9 8.64 12.23 -17.51
N ALA A 10 7.47 12.75 -17.17
CA ALA A 10 7.24 13.40 -15.89
C ALA A 10 7.40 12.41 -14.73
N ALA A 11 6.87 11.18 -14.86
CA ALA A 11 7.03 10.13 -13.86
C ALA A 11 8.49 9.68 -13.68
N MET A 12 9.26 9.55 -14.77
CA MET A 12 10.70 9.25 -14.70
C MET A 12 11.50 10.35 -14.00
N ASN A 13 11.09 11.61 -14.18
CA ASN A 13 11.80 12.77 -13.63
C ASN A 13 11.24 13.24 -12.26
N GLY A 14 10.28 12.50 -11.70
CA GLY A 14 9.60 12.85 -10.45
C GLY A 14 8.85 14.18 -10.47
N THR A 15 8.26 14.50 -11.61
CA THR A 15 7.46 15.72 -11.85
C THR A 15 6.04 15.42 -12.32
N LEU A 16 5.61 14.16 -12.24
CA LEU A 16 4.25 13.76 -12.60
C LEU A 16 3.25 14.47 -11.67
N GLU A 17 2.31 15.20 -12.28
CA GLU A 17 1.22 15.83 -11.55
C GLU A 17 0.36 14.76 -10.87
N ARG A 18 0.13 14.95 -9.56
CA ARG A 18 -0.66 14.04 -8.76
C ARG A 18 -2.13 14.14 -9.14
N HIS A 19 -2.80 13.00 -9.21
CA HIS A 19 -4.25 12.96 -9.26
C HIS A 19 -4.85 13.34 -7.90
N PHE A 20 -6.12 13.73 -7.91
CA PHE A 20 -6.86 13.96 -6.67
C PHE A 20 -6.99 12.67 -5.85
N SER A 21 -6.92 12.82 -4.52
CA SER A 21 -7.27 11.77 -3.57
C SER A 21 -8.73 11.97 -3.14
N ASP A 22 -9.58 11.04 -3.54
CA ASP A 22 -11.02 11.10 -3.42
C ASP A 22 -11.51 9.99 -2.48
N MET A 23 -12.08 10.39 -1.35
CA MET A 23 -12.60 9.49 -0.32
C MET A 23 -14.03 9.86 0.05
N ILE A 24 -14.84 8.87 0.42
CA ILE A 24 -16.25 9.05 0.80
C ILE A 24 -16.45 8.48 2.20
N ALA A 25 -16.68 9.32 3.19
CA ALA A 25 -17.10 8.84 4.51
C ALA A 25 -18.60 8.55 4.51
N VAL A 26 -18.97 7.34 4.93
CA VAL A 26 -20.37 6.92 5.00
C VAL A 26 -20.81 6.91 6.47
N ILE A 27 -21.84 7.70 6.79
CA ILE A 27 -22.38 7.86 8.14
C ILE A 27 -23.83 7.35 8.20
N PRO A 28 -24.34 6.85 9.35
CA PRO A 28 -25.69 6.28 9.45
C PRO A 28 -26.79 7.34 9.50
N THR A 29 -26.43 8.62 9.61
CA THR A 29 -27.37 9.72 9.82
C THR A 29 -27.51 10.61 8.59
N ARG A 30 -28.72 11.11 8.33
CA ARG A 30 -28.92 12.20 7.35
C ARG A 30 -28.47 13.52 7.94
N ILE A 31 -27.53 14.17 7.27
CA ILE A 31 -27.07 15.52 7.62
C ILE A 31 -27.30 16.49 6.46
N THR A 32 -27.39 17.76 6.81
CA THR A 32 -27.44 18.90 5.89
C THR A 32 -26.06 19.56 5.81
N ILE A 33 -25.84 20.42 4.81
CA ILE A 33 -24.62 21.23 4.73
C ILE A 33 -24.41 22.10 5.97
N GLU A 34 -25.46 22.63 6.60
CA GLU A 34 -25.31 23.40 7.84
C GLU A 34 -24.85 22.53 9.01
N GLN A 35 -25.29 21.27 9.08
CA GLN A 35 -24.76 20.33 10.07
C GLN A 35 -23.32 19.92 9.76
N LEU A 36 -22.94 19.76 8.48
CA LEU A 36 -21.56 19.53 8.08
C LEU A 36 -20.65 20.70 8.48
N LYS A 37 -21.11 21.95 8.28
CA LYS A 37 -20.42 23.17 8.75
C LYS A 37 -20.20 23.18 10.26
N GLN A 38 -21.19 22.73 11.04
CA GLN A 38 -21.02 22.59 12.50
C GLN A 38 -19.94 21.56 12.85
N ARG A 39 -19.84 20.45 12.10
CA ARG A 39 -18.78 19.46 12.32
C ARG A 39 -17.38 20.02 12.02
N LEU A 40 -17.26 20.89 11.01
CA LEU A 40 -16.01 21.62 10.70
C LEU A 40 -15.55 22.53 11.86
N GLU A 41 -16.44 22.96 12.76
CA GLU A 41 -16.04 23.72 13.96
C GLU A 41 -15.15 22.90 14.91
N THR A 42 -15.25 21.57 14.90
CA THR A 42 -14.32 20.72 15.67
C THR A 42 -12.92 20.77 15.06
N ILE A 43 -12.84 20.71 13.73
CA ILE A 43 -11.59 20.73 12.98
C ILE A 43 -10.92 22.11 13.10
N SER A 44 -11.68 23.19 13.12
CA SER A 44 -11.13 24.55 13.27
C SER A 44 -10.37 24.77 14.60
N THR A 45 -10.61 23.93 15.61
CA THR A 45 -9.84 23.97 16.87
C THR A 45 -8.47 23.29 16.80
N LYS A 46 -8.20 22.54 15.72
CA LYS A 46 -6.98 21.74 15.50
C LYS A 46 -6.05 22.34 14.44
N VAL A 47 -6.45 23.42 13.78
CA VAL A 47 -5.69 24.12 12.75
C VAL A 47 -5.56 25.59 13.10
N ASP A 48 -4.64 26.32 12.46
CA ASP A 48 -4.47 27.75 12.73
C ASP A 48 -5.67 28.57 12.23
N GLU A 49 -6.18 28.22 11.05
CA GLU A 49 -7.37 28.83 10.48
C GLU A 49 -8.09 27.86 9.54
N LEU A 50 -9.43 27.84 9.61
CA LEU A 50 -10.29 27.14 8.66
C LEU A 50 -11.13 28.17 7.92
N LYS A 51 -10.99 28.20 6.58
CA LYS A 51 -11.79 29.09 5.71
C LYS A 51 -12.75 28.28 4.85
N ILE A 52 -14.02 28.65 4.86
CA ILE A 52 -14.98 28.18 3.85
C ILE A 52 -14.92 29.16 2.68
N VAL A 53 -14.31 28.75 1.56
CA VAL A 53 -14.12 29.61 0.38
C VAL A 53 -15.26 29.50 -0.62
N PHE A 54 -15.99 28.38 -0.59
CA PHE A 54 -17.20 28.17 -1.37
C PHE A 54 -18.23 27.37 -0.55
N SER A 55 -19.50 27.68 -0.74
CA SER A 55 -20.62 26.91 -0.17
C SER A 55 -21.85 27.08 -1.03
N ASP A 56 -22.51 25.97 -1.34
CA ASP A 56 -23.87 25.93 -1.87
C ASP A 56 -24.76 24.97 -1.06
N GLU A 57 -25.84 24.46 -1.65
CA GLU A 57 -26.82 23.60 -0.96
C GLU A 57 -26.28 22.20 -0.62
N THR A 58 -25.29 21.69 -1.36
CA THR A 58 -24.76 20.31 -1.21
C THR A 58 -23.25 20.22 -1.18
N SER A 59 -22.53 21.33 -1.39
CA SER A 59 -21.07 21.32 -1.56
C SER A 59 -20.39 22.45 -0.79
N LEU A 60 -19.17 22.18 -0.33
CA LEU A 60 -18.26 23.13 0.31
C LEU A 60 -16.89 23.03 -0.33
N ILE A 61 -16.18 24.15 -0.42
CA ILE A 61 -14.72 24.14 -0.53
C ILE A 61 -14.19 24.81 0.72
N VAL A 62 -13.32 24.09 1.44
CA VAL A 62 -12.68 24.56 2.66
C VAL A 62 -11.17 24.56 2.49
N GLU A 63 -10.51 25.52 3.10
CA GLU A 63 -9.06 25.58 3.20
C GLU A 63 -8.66 25.43 4.67
N LEU A 64 -7.82 24.45 4.96
CA LEU A 64 -7.14 24.31 6.24
C LEU A 64 -5.79 25.01 6.15
N HIS A 65 -5.57 26.00 7.01
CA HIS A 65 -4.30 26.72 7.11
C HIS A 65 -3.57 26.16 8.34
N MET A 66 -2.39 25.59 8.10
CA MET A 66 -1.53 24.98 9.11
C MET A 66 -0.09 25.38 8.86
N ASP A 67 0.50 26.13 9.80
CA ASP A 67 1.83 26.72 9.68
C ASP A 67 1.98 27.53 8.37
N GLU A 68 2.82 27.06 7.44
CA GLU A 68 3.05 27.67 6.13
C GLU A 68 2.29 26.97 4.98
N THR A 69 1.42 25.99 5.30
CA THR A 69 0.73 25.15 4.33
C THR A 69 -0.76 25.46 4.27
N ILE A 70 -1.33 25.42 3.07
CA ILE A 70 -2.77 25.52 2.83
C ILE A 70 -3.23 24.24 2.16
N ILE A 71 -4.15 23.52 2.79
CA ILE A 71 -4.70 22.26 2.28
C ILE A 71 -6.17 22.49 1.91
N PRO A 72 -6.50 22.51 0.61
CA PRO A 72 -7.88 22.62 0.17
C PRO A 72 -8.58 21.26 0.23
N TYR A 73 -9.82 21.26 0.71
CA TYR A 73 -10.75 20.14 0.59
C TYR A 73 -12.02 20.59 -0.14
N GLU A 74 -12.41 19.81 -1.15
CA GLU A 74 -13.73 19.88 -1.76
C GLU A 74 -14.61 18.81 -1.10
N LEU A 75 -15.76 19.23 -0.57
CA LEU A 75 -16.71 18.38 0.14
C LEU A 75 -18.04 18.39 -0.60
N HIS A 76 -18.65 17.22 -0.74
CA HIS A 76 -20.00 17.07 -1.25
C HIS A 76 -20.77 16.08 -0.39
N ILE A 77 -22.05 16.35 -0.13
CA ILE A 77 -22.92 15.42 0.58
C ILE A 77 -24.00 14.86 -0.34
N ASP A 78 -24.15 13.55 -0.28
CA ASP A 78 -25.17 12.81 -1.02
C ASP A 78 -25.93 11.85 -0.11
N GLU A 79 -27.07 11.39 -0.60
CA GLU A 79 -27.77 10.26 0.00
C GLU A 79 -26.87 9.02 -0.04
N ALA A 80 -26.79 8.25 1.05
CA ALA A 80 -26.09 6.97 0.99
C ALA A 80 -26.70 6.06 -0.10
N ASN A 81 -25.82 5.38 -0.83
CA ASN A 81 -26.18 4.43 -1.87
C ASN A 81 -26.85 3.18 -1.28
N ASN A 82 -27.36 2.34 -2.18
CA ASN A 82 -27.95 1.07 -1.79
C ASN A 82 -26.90 0.20 -1.08
N PRO A 83 -27.19 -0.35 0.13
CA PRO A 83 -26.28 -1.25 0.84
C PRO A 83 -25.72 -2.40 0.00
N GLU A 84 -26.50 -2.89 -0.97
CA GLU A 84 -26.06 -3.98 -1.86
C GLU A 84 -24.93 -3.55 -2.82
N GLU A 85 -24.78 -2.26 -3.11
CA GLU A 85 -23.67 -1.74 -3.93
C GLU A 85 -22.37 -1.76 -3.13
N TYR A 86 -22.39 -1.31 -1.88
CA TYR A 86 -21.22 -1.36 -1.00
C TYR A 86 -20.70 -2.78 -0.76
N LYS A 87 -21.61 -3.77 -0.73
CA LYS A 87 -21.24 -5.19 -0.58
C LYS A 87 -20.40 -5.72 -1.75
N MET A 88 -20.43 -5.06 -2.91
CA MET A 88 -19.63 -5.44 -4.09
C MET A 88 -18.21 -4.87 -4.07
N TYR A 89 -17.93 -3.92 -3.18
CA TYR A 89 -16.61 -3.28 -3.10
C TYR A 89 -15.60 -4.12 -2.33
N ASN A 90 -14.33 -3.93 -2.68
CA ASN A 90 -13.20 -4.61 -2.04
C ASN A 90 -13.04 -4.10 -0.60
N ARG A 91 -13.16 -5.01 0.37
CA ARG A 91 -12.94 -4.70 1.79
C ARG A 91 -11.46 -4.74 2.09
N GLN A 92 -10.93 -3.73 2.79
CA GLN A 92 -9.55 -3.70 3.26
C GLN A 92 -9.26 -4.85 4.23
N ASP A 93 -10.22 -5.15 5.11
CA ASP A 93 -10.03 -6.10 6.21
C ASP A 93 -11.34 -6.76 6.65
N SER A 94 -11.24 -7.71 7.59
CA SER A 94 -12.36 -8.52 8.08
C SER A 94 -13.24 -7.86 9.14
N THR A 95 -12.87 -6.69 9.66
CA THR A 95 -13.73 -5.91 10.59
C THR A 95 -14.91 -5.29 9.85
N ILE A 96 -14.83 -5.16 8.52
CA ILE A 96 -15.92 -4.69 7.67
C ILE A 96 -16.94 -5.81 7.45
N VAL A 97 -18.06 -5.72 8.17
CA VAL A 97 -19.17 -6.68 8.07
C VAL A 97 -20.39 -6.08 7.39
N ASP A 98 -21.24 -6.92 6.79
CA ASP A 98 -22.41 -6.51 6.01
C ASP A 98 -23.36 -5.58 6.76
N ARG A 99 -23.43 -5.74 8.09
CA ARG A 99 -24.22 -4.87 8.96
C ARG A 99 -23.82 -3.40 8.84
N HIS A 100 -22.54 -3.08 8.66
CA HIS A 100 -22.10 -1.70 8.47
C HIS A 100 -22.72 -1.08 7.20
N PHE A 101 -22.88 -1.86 6.14
CA PHE A 101 -23.55 -1.41 4.91
C PHE A 101 -25.07 -1.26 5.12
N GLU A 102 -25.68 -2.19 5.86
CA GLU A 102 -27.12 -2.11 6.19
C GLU A 102 -27.46 -0.90 7.06
N ASP A 103 -26.59 -0.57 8.02
CA ASP A 103 -26.72 0.60 8.89
C ASP A 103 -26.55 1.92 8.10
N ALA A 104 -25.96 1.88 6.90
CA ALA A 104 -25.82 3.03 5.99
C ALA A 104 -27.09 3.30 5.16
N ALA A 105 -28.11 2.43 5.13
CA ALA A 105 -29.23 2.48 4.18
C ALA A 105 -30.01 3.82 4.14
N TYR A 106 -29.97 4.60 5.22
CA TYR A 106 -30.60 5.91 5.32
C TYR A 106 -29.60 7.01 5.69
N GLY A 107 -28.33 6.75 5.46
CA GLY A 107 -27.19 7.59 5.83
C GLY A 107 -26.86 8.68 4.83
N THR A 108 -25.71 9.32 5.05
CA THR A 108 -25.13 10.33 4.16
C THR A 108 -23.77 9.83 3.68
N GLU A 109 -23.49 10.01 2.40
CA GLU A 109 -22.14 9.96 1.84
C GLU A 109 -21.53 11.37 1.91
N ILE A 110 -20.34 11.48 2.48
CA ILE A 110 -19.56 12.73 2.53
C ILE A 110 -18.34 12.52 1.64
N PHE A 111 -18.48 12.87 0.36
CA PHE A 111 -17.37 12.91 -0.58
C PHE A 111 -16.38 14.01 -0.17
N THR A 112 -15.10 13.66 -0.17
CA THR A 112 -13.99 14.51 0.26
C THR A 112 -12.83 14.33 -0.72
N ARG A 113 -12.49 15.40 -1.42
CA ARG A 113 -11.40 15.47 -2.38
C ARG A 113 -10.31 16.41 -1.89
N THR A 114 -9.05 16.00 -2.05
CA THR A 114 -7.89 16.87 -1.86
C THR A 114 -6.76 16.50 -2.82
N LEU A 115 -5.74 17.35 -2.91
CA LEU A 115 -4.51 17.09 -3.65
C LEU A 115 -3.36 16.91 -2.66
N PHE A 116 -2.61 15.82 -2.80
CA PHE A 116 -1.45 15.58 -1.95
C PHE A 116 -0.31 16.53 -2.29
N VAL A 117 0.19 17.28 -1.31
CA VAL A 117 1.30 18.22 -1.45
C VAL A 117 2.36 17.90 -0.40
N GLY A 118 3.56 17.51 -0.84
CA GLY A 118 4.62 17.05 0.07
C GLY A 118 4.66 15.53 0.19
N ASP A 119 4.95 15.03 1.39
CA ASP A 119 5.03 13.59 1.66
C ASP A 119 3.66 12.91 1.45
N VAL A 120 3.66 11.79 0.73
CA VAL A 120 2.43 11.11 0.30
C VAL A 120 1.70 10.47 1.47
N LEU A 121 2.43 9.84 2.40
CA LEU A 121 1.85 9.14 3.52
C LEU A 121 1.33 10.10 4.58
N ASP A 122 2.05 11.21 4.80
CA ASP A 122 1.56 12.31 5.64
C ASP A 122 0.24 12.88 5.08
N CYS A 123 0.16 13.11 3.77
CA CYS A 123 -1.07 13.60 3.15
C CYS A 123 -2.23 12.60 3.29
N PHE A 124 -1.97 11.30 3.10
CA PHE A 124 -2.98 10.26 3.27
C PHE A 124 -3.45 10.18 4.73
N PHE A 125 -2.52 10.20 5.70
CA PHE A 125 -2.84 10.24 7.13
C PHE A 125 -3.67 11.47 7.50
N GLN A 126 -3.30 12.65 7.02
CA GLN A 126 -4.05 13.89 7.24
C GLN A 126 -5.46 13.82 6.66
N GLN A 127 -5.65 13.20 5.50
CA GLN A 127 -6.99 12.96 4.94
C GLN A 127 -7.83 12.02 5.81
N LEU A 128 -7.23 10.93 6.34
CA LEU A 128 -7.92 10.04 7.28
C LEU A 128 -8.29 10.77 8.58
N GLN A 129 -7.38 11.56 9.13
CA GLN A 129 -7.61 12.37 10.34
C GLN A 129 -8.71 13.41 10.11
N PHE A 130 -8.72 14.06 8.94
CA PHE A 130 -9.77 15.00 8.55
C PHE A 130 -11.14 14.31 8.53
N LEU A 131 -11.25 13.15 7.87
CA LEU A 131 -12.50 12.38 7.83
C LEU A 131 -12.93 11.90 9.23
N TRP A 132 -12.00 11.41 10.05
CA TRP A 132 -12.27 10.97 11.42
C TRP A 132 -12.90 12.08 12.27
N HIS A 133 -12.38 13.31 12.16
CA HIS A 133 -12.92 14.45 12.90
C HIS A 133 -14.17 15.06 12.26
N LEU A 134 -14.29 15.01 10.94
CA LEU A 134 -15.47 15.50 10.21
C LEU A 134 -16.67 14.56 10.39
N ALA A 135 -16.43 13.25 10.49
CA ALA A 135 -17.43 12.20 10.55
C ALA A 135 -17.15 11.22 11.71
N PRO A 136 -17.23 11.67 12.97
CA PRO A 136 -16.93 10.80 14.12
C PRO A 136 -17.86 9.59 14.24
N ASP A 137 -19.02 9.62 13.57
CA ASP A 137 -20.00 8.54 13.46
C ASP A 137 -19.89 7.73 12.16
N LEU A 138 -18.77 7.83 11.41
CA LEU A 138 -18.56 7.03 10.20
C LEU A 138 -18.64 5.53 10.47
N LEU A 139 -19.27 4.81 9.55
CA LEU A 139 -19.33 3.34 9.54
C LEU A 139 -18.10 2.77 8.83
N PHE A 140 -17.70 3.42 7.73
CA PHE A 140 -16.54 3.09 6.90
C PHE A 140 -16.23 4.27 5.97
N VAL A 141 -15.09 4.19 5.29
CA VAL A 141 -14.71 5.12 4.21
C VAL A 141 -14.53 4.35 2.90
N ILE A 142 -14.99 4.89 1.79
CA ILE A 142 -14.73 4.37 0.45
C ILE A 142 -13.60 5.20 -0.15
N ASP A 143 -12.49 4.56 -0.49
CA ASP A 143 -11.37 5.15 -1.22
C ASP A 143 -11.61 4.99 -2.72
N SER A 144 -12.26 5.98 -3.32
CA SER A 144 -12.62 5.95 -4.74
C SER A 144 -11.40 6.05 -5.65
N SER A 145 -10.32 6.69 -5.19
CA SER A 145 -9.03 6.70 -5.90
C SER A 145 -8.40 5.31 -5.99
N ALA A 146 -8.68 4.42 -5.04
CA ALA A 146 -8.18 3.04 -5.02
C ALA A 146 -9.30 2.03 -5.40
N ALA A 147 -9.97 2.28 -6.52
CA ALA A 147 -11.05 1.46 -7.07
C ALA A 147 -12.14 1.07 -6.05
N MET A 148 -12.65 2.07 -5.34
CA MET A 148 -13.73 1.94 -4.35
C MET A 148 -13.38 1.01 -3.17
N LYS A 149 -12.10 0.90 -2.81
CA LYS A 149 -11.67 0.12 -1.63
C LYS A 149 -12.36 0.64 -0.35
N VAL A 150 -12.95 -0.25 0.42
CA VAL A 150 -13.60 0.09 1.69
C VAL A 150 -12.58 -0.01 2.82
N ILE A 151 -12.33 1.11 3.49
CA ILE A 151 -11.47 1.27 4.66
C ILE A 151 -12.33 1.20 5.92
N SER A 152 -11.94 0.37 6.88
CA SER A 152 -12.72 0.15 8.11
C SER A 152 -12.64 1.35 9.06
N ARG A 153 -13.70 1.54 9.85
CA ARG A 153 -13.67 2.47 10.97
C ARG A 153 -12.53 2.15 11.94
N SER A 154 -12.36 0.87 12.29
CA SER A 154 -11.34 0.40 13.23
C SER A 154 -9.92 0.70 12.74
N TYR A 155 -9.65 0.57 11.44
CA TYR A 155 -8.37 0.96 10.85
C TYR A 155 -8.11 2.46 11.07
N ILE A 156 -9.09 3.31 10.73
CA ILE A 156 -8.94 4.78 10.81
C ILE A 156 -8.75 5.22 12.28
N GLU A 157 -9.63 4.75 13.17
CA GLU A 157 -9.55 5.04 14.61
C GLU A 157 -8.19 4.64 15.17
N TYR A 158 -7.74 3.43 14.88
CA TYR A 158 -6.46 2.93 15.36
C TYR A 158 -5.28 3.77 14.87
N HIS A 159 -5.25 4.14 13.59
CA HIS A 159 -4.15 4.95 13.05
C HIS A 159 -4.19 6.38 13.60
N VAL A 160 -5.36 7.01 13.63
CA VAL A 160 -5.50 8.41 14.05
C VAL A 160 -5.28 8.58 15.55
N GLU A 161 -5.85 7.72 16.40
CA GLU A 161 -5.74 7.85 17.86
C GLU A 161 -4.36 7.42 18.41
N ASN A 162 -3.59 6.64 17.64
CA ASN A 162 -2.24 6.22 18.02
C ASN A 162 -1.13 6.90 17.18
N GLU A 163 -1.50 7.87 16.32
CA GLU A 163 -0.58 8.59 15.44
C GLU A 163 0.34 7.66 14.62
N LEU A 164 -0.24 6.58 14.09
CA LEU A 164 0.49 5.58 13.30
C LEU A 164 0.58 6.00 11.84
N LEU A 165 1.76 5.78 11.27
CA LEU A 165 2.03 6.12 9.88
C LEU A 165 1.43 5.02 8.96
N PRO A 166 0.60 5.38 7.96
CA PRO A 166 0.08 4.42 6.97
C PRO A 166 1.21 3.79 6.15
N ASP A 167 0.96 2.62 5.57
CA ASP A 167 1.88 1.98 4.62
C ASP A 167 1.50 2.33 3.17
N ILE A 168 2.48 2.29 2.26
CA ILE A 168 2.24 2.58 0.82
C ILE A 168 1.18 1.64 0.20
N PRO A 169 1.09 0.34 0.53
CA PRO A 169 -0.03 -0.51 0.16
C PRO A 169 -1.42 -0.02 0.58
N ASP A 170 -1.54 0.87 1.58
CA ASP A 170 -2.82 1.48 1.92
C ASP A 170 -3.29 2.48 0.86
N LEU A 171 -2.40 2.93 -0.04
CA LEU A 171 -2.72 3.88 -1.11
C LEU A 171 -3.36 3.23 -2.33
N TYR A 172 -3.29 1.91 -2.50
CA TYR A 172 -3.76 1.27 -3.73
C TYR A 172 -4.43 -0.07 -3.47
N VAL A 173 -4.96 -0.66 -4.54
CA VAL A 173 -5.44 -2.03 -4.59
C VAL A 173 -4.82 -2.72 -5.79
N ILE A 174 -4.51 -4.01 -5.68
CA ILE A 174 -4.11 -4.84 -6.83
C ILE A 174 -5.33 -5.63 -7.27
N HIS A 175 -5.84 -5.35 -8.46
CA HIS A 175 -6.84 -6.19 -9.09
C HIS A 175 -6.17 -7.37 -9.81
N SER A 176 -6.84 -8.52 -9.79
CA SER A 176 -6.42 -9.74 -10.47
C SER A 176 -7.53 -10.17 -11.41
N VAL A 177 -7.30 -10.03 -12.72
CA VAL A 177 -8.18 -10.52 -13.78
C VAL A 177 -7.59 -11.82 -14.34
N TYR A 178 -8.42 -12.84 -14.50
CA TYR A 178 -7.98 -14.13 -15.04
C TYR A 178 -9.05 -14.78 -15.94
N GLU A 179 -8.60 -15.65 -16.84
CA GLU A 179 -9.46 -16.42 -17.75
C GLU A 179 -9.36 -17.91 -17.42
N ASP A 180 -10.51 -18.50 -17.12
CA ASP A 180 -10.63 -19.92 -16.80
C ASP A 180 -10.63 -20.76 -18.08
N ASP A 181 -10.00 -21.94 -18.01
CA ASP A 181 -10.20 -22.96 -19.03
C ASP A 181 -11.57 -23.67 -18.91
N LYS A 182 -11.76 -24.71 -19.72
CA LYS A 182 -12.99 -25.53 -19.69
C LYS A 182 -13.21 -26.30 -18.37
N GLU A 183 -12.17 -26.43 -17.56
CA GLU A 183 -12.18 -27.11 -16.27
C GLU A 183 -12.30 -26.12 -15.10
N GLY A 184 -12.33 -24.80 -15.39
CA GLY A 184 -12.47 -23.74 -14.39
C GLY A 184 -11.13 -23.29 -13.80
N GLU A 185 -10.01 -23.64 -14.43
CA GLU A 185 -8.67 -23.35 -13.91
C GLU A 185 -8.04 -22.17 -14.67
N PRO A 186 -7.56 -21.13 -13.98
CA PRO A 186 -7.03 -19.94 -14.64
C PRO A 186 -5.81 -20.22 -15.51
N THR A 187 -5.79 -19.67 -16.72
CA THR A 187 -4.76 -19.91 -17.74
C THR A 187 -3.84 -18.73 -18.00
N GLN A 188 -4.32 -17.53 -17.72
CA GLN A 188 -3.63 -16.26 -17.93
C GLN A 188 -4.07 -15.29 -16.84
N TYR A 189 -3.22 -14.31 -16.56
CA TYR A 189 -3.45 -13.35 -15.50
C TYR A 189 -3.04 -11.96 -15.93
N TRP A 190 -3.86 -10.99 -15.56
CA TRP A 190 -3.54 -9.58 -15.62
C TRP A 190 -3.76 -8.97 -14.24
N PHE A 191 -2.65 -8.59 -13.61
CA PHE A 191 -2.65 -7.84 -12.36
C PHE A 191 -2.39 -6.38 -12.66
N HIS A 192 -3.14 -5.49 -12.02
CA HIS A 192 -2.92 -4.05 -12.16
C HIS A 192 -3.35 -3.31 -10.90
N THR A 193 -2.69 -2.18 -10.64
CA THR A 193 -3.04 -1.32 -9.50
C THR A 193 -4.07 -0.27 -9.86
N HIS A 194 -4.78 0.20 -8.84
CA HIS A 194 -5.50 1.47 -8.84
C HIS A 194 -5.16 2.25 -7.58
N GLY A 195 -4.78 3.52 -7.71
CA GLY A 195 -4.60 4.46 -6.60
C GLY A 195 -3.18 5.04 -6.46
N LEU A 196 -2.25 4.68 -7.33
CA LEU A 196 -0.87 5.19 -7.27
C LEU A 196 -0.72 6.58 -7.91
N LEU A 197 -1.62 6.96 -8.83
CA LEU A 197 -1.53 8.26 -9.52
C LEU A 197 -1.66 9.48 -8.57
N ARG A 198 -2.35 9.35 -7.44
CA ARG A 198 -2.40 10.41 -6.40
C ARG A 198 -1.07 10.57 -5.64
N ALA A 199 -0.17 9.60 -5.72
CA ALA A 199 1.18 9.68 -5.16
C ALA A 199 2.18 10.35 -6.12
N GLY A 200 1.81 10.54 -7.40
CA GLY A 200 2.69 11.14 -8.41
C GLY A 200 3.59 10.11 -9.08
N VAL A 201 3.15 8.85 -9.12
CA VAL A 201 3.78 7.75 -9.84
C VAL A 201 2.75 7.04 -10.71
N THR A 202 3.18 6.26 -11.70
CA THR A 202 2.27 5.52 -12.58
C THR A 202 1.61 4.35 -11.84
N GLU A 203 0.49 3.85 -12.36
CA GLU A 203 0.01 2.53 -11.98
C GLU A 203 1.00 1.44 -12.42
N ILE A 204 0.90 0.27 -11.82
CA ILE A 204 1.78 -0.87 -12.05
C ILE A 204 0.94 -2.01 -12.62
N GLU A 205 1.51 -2.74 -13.58
CA GLU A 205 0.87 -3.88 -14.20
C GLU A 205 1.81 -5.09 -14.30
N LEU A 206 1.20 -6.28 -14.27
CA LEU A 206 1.87 -7.54 -14.53
C LEU A 206 0.95 -8.42 -15.39
N ILE A 207 1.41 -8.76 -16.59
CA ILE A 207 0.73 -9.71 -17.48
C ILE A 207 1.50 -11.02 -17.50
N ILE A 208 0.82 -12.09 -17.08
CA ILE A 208 1.34 -13.46 -17.11
C ILE A 208 0.53 -14.26 -18.13
N PRO A 209 1.04 -14.48 -19.35
CA PRO A 209 0.30 -15.15 -20.43
C PRO A 209 0.28 -16.69 -20.29
N ASN A 210 0.56 -17.21 -19.09
CA ASN A 210 0.69 -18.64 -18.80
C ASN A 210 0.10 -18.98 -17.42
N ARG A 211 -0.14 -20.27 -17.19
CA ARG A 211 -0.50 -20.80 -15.88
C ARG A 211 0.63 -20.61 -14.86
N ILE A 212 0.25 -20.34 -13.63
CA ILE A 212 1.15 -20.27 -12.47
C ILE A 212 0.72 -21.29 -11.41
N SER A 213 1.69 -21.81 -10.65
CA SER A 213 1.49 -22.69 -9.50
C SER A 213 0.81 -22.02 -8.32
N SER A 214 1.06 -20.71 -8.20
CA SER A 214 0.95 -19.95 -6.97
C SER A 214 1.03 -18.47 -7.28
N TYR A 215 0.30 -17.67 -6.51
CA TYR A 215 0.38 -16.21 -6.51
C TYR A 215 1.49 -15.66 -5.59
N TYR A 216 2.25 -16.55 -4.93
CA TYR A 216 3.28 -16.17 -3.96
C TYR A 216 4.31 -15.22 -4.56
N GLY A 217 4.58 -14.12 -3.85
CA GLY A 217 5.56 -13.10 -4.26
C GLY A 217 5.05 -12.07 -5.26
N ILE A 218 3.85 -12.22 -5.84
CA ILE A 218 3.29 -11.19 -6.74
C ILE A 218 2.98 -9.92 -5.95
N GLY A 219 2.26 -10.03 -4.81
CA GLY A 219 1.97 -8.87 -3.96
C GLY A 219 3.25 -8.15 -3.50
N ASP A 220 4.26 -8.91 -3.08
CA ASP A 220 5.55 -8.36 -2.65
C ASP A 220 6.35 -7.71 -3.79
N LEU A 221 6.26 -8.23 -5.03
CA LEU A 221 6.85 -7.60 -6.22
C LEU A 221 6.23 -6.21 -6.45
N PHE A 222 4.90 -6.12 -6.43
CA PHE A 222 4.19 -4.85 -6.56
C PHE A 222 4.55 -3.90 -5.43
N GLN A 223 4.52 -4.37 -4.18
CA GLN A 223 4.87 -3.56 -3.00
C GLN A 223 6.30 -3.04 -3.09
N THR A 224 7.28 -3.88 -3.42
CA THR A 224 8.68 -3.47 -3.51
C THR A 224 8.86 -2.39 -4.58
N PHE A 225 8.25 -2.57 -5.76
CA PHE A 225 8.33 -1.59 -6.84
C PHE A 225 7.61 -0.29 -6.46
N ALA A 226 6.38 -0.38 -5.95
CA ALA A 226 5.58 0.79 -5.53
C ALA A 226 6.27 1.58 -4.43
N ASN A 227 6.80 0.91 -3.39
CA ASN A 227 7.53 1.55 -2.30
C ASN A 227 8.74 2.31 -2.84
N ASN A 228 9.53 1.67 -3.70
CA ASN A 228 10.69 2.32 -4.31
C ASN A 228 10.28 3.54 -5.15
N ALA A 229 9.22 3.43 -5.96
CA ALA A 229 8.79 4.53 -6.81
C ALA A 229 8.23 5.71 -6.02
N VAL A 230 7.36 5.46 -5.05
CA VAL A 230 6.71 6.50 -4.24
C VAL A 230 7.73 7.23 -3.37
N GLU A 231 8.64 6.50 -2.71
CA GLU A 231 9.60 7.12 -1.79
C GLU A 231 10.73 7.88 -2.49
N ASN A 232 11.13 7.44 -3.69
CA ASN A 232 12.05 8.23 -4.53
C ASN A 232 11.32 9.31 -5.34
N GLY A 233 9.98 9.30 -5.34
CA GLY A 233 9.14 10.22 -6.09
C GLY A 233 9.27 10.07 -7.62
N GLN A 234 9.78 8.96 -8.13
CA GLN A 234 10.02 8.73 -9.57
C GLN A 234 9.86 7.26 -9.95
N VAL A 235 9.54 6.99 -11.22
CA VAL A 235 9.38 5.62 -11.74
C VAL A 235 10.60 5.24 -12.60
N PRO A 236 11.37 4.19 -12.23
CA PRO A 236 12.57 3.77 -12.96
C PRO A 236 12.20 2.97 -14.23
N MET A 237 11.77 3.67 -15.29
CA MET A 237 11.35 3.04 -16.55
C MET A 237 12.56 2.71 -17.44
N ASN A 238 12.51 1.55 -18.10
CA ASN A 238 13.60 0.99 -18.92
C ASN A 238 14.93 0.82 -18.18
N GLU A 239 14.91 0.81 -16.84
CA GLU A 239 16.09 0.62 -16.00
C GLU A 239 15.94 -0.64 -15.13
N PRO A 240 16.98 -1.48 -15.02
CA PRO A 240 16.93 -2.63 -14.12
C PRO A 240 16.98 -2.19 -12.66
N ILE A 241 16.01 -2.63 -11.87
CA ILE A 241 16.02 -2.46 -10.41
C ILE A 241 15.98 -3.82 -9.71
N VAL A 242 16.65 -3.92 -8.56
CA VAL A 242 16.61 -5.12 -7.71
C VAL A 242 15.29 -5.13 -6.95
N ILE A 243 14.54 -6.23 -7.02
CA ILE A 243 13.29 -6.42 -6.26
C ILE A 243 13.46 -7.43 -5.13
N ALA A 244 14.19 -8.51 -5.38
CA ALA A 244 14.33 -9.58 -4.41
C ALA A 244 15.67 -10.28 -4.51
N HIS A 245 15.96 -11.12 -3.53
CA HIS A 245 17.07 -12.07 -3.55
C HIS A 245 16.53 -13.49 -3.34
N SER A 246 17.06 -14.44 -4.10
CA SER A 246 16.82 -15.87 -3.93
C SER A 246 18.15 -16.59 -3.64
N GLN A 247 18.10 -17.90 -3.40
CA GLN A 247 19.33 -18.71 -3.27
C GLN A 247 20.22 -18.69 -4.53
N GLN A 248 19.66 -18.33 -5.69
CA GLN A 248 20.36 -18.30 -6.97
C GLN A 248 20.91 -16.91 -7.31
N GLY A 249 20.57 -15.87 -6.52
CA GLY A 249 21.05 -14.50 -6.70
C GLY A 249 19.94 -13.46 -6.67
N SER A 250 20.29 -12.24 -7.09
CA SER A 250 19.35 -11.10 -7.11
C SER A 250 18.39 -11.17 -8.30
N ILE A 251 17.11 -10.97 -8.02
CA ILE A 251 16.03 -10.86 -8.98
C ILE A 251 15.83 -9.38 -9.32
N HIS A 252 15.85 -9.08 -10.61
CA HIS A 252 15.70 -7.74 -11.13
C HIS A 252 14.43 -7.62 -11.97
N THR A 253 13.82 -6.44 -11.94
CA THR A 253 12.69 -6.07 -12.80
C THR A 253 13.06 -4.86 -13.66
N VAL A 254 12.38 -4.73 -14.80
CA VAL A 254 12.38 -3.53 -15.63
C VAL A 254 10.93 -3.13 -15.87
N ALA A 255 10.61 -1.87 -15.62
CA ALA A 255 9.31 -1.29 -15.89
C ALA A 255 9.27 -0.67 -17.29
N VAL A 256 8.25 -0.98 -18.07
CA VAL A 256 8.07 -0.45 -19.44
C VAL A 256 6.68 0.17 -19.55
N PRO A 257 6.51 1.37 -20.13
CA PRO A 257 5.19 1.92 -20.43
C PRO A 257 4.30 0.90 -21.12
N TRP A 258 3.07 0.72 -20.64
CA TRP A 258 2.25 -0.42 -21.04
C TRP A 258 2.07 -0.49 -22.57
N GLU A 259 1.92 0.66 -23.25
CA GLU A 259 1.71 0.74 -24.70
C GLU A 259 2.86 0.09 -25.49
N LYS A 260 4.10 0.27 -25.02
CA LYS A 260 5.29 -0.38 -25.60
C LYS A 260 5.40 -1.83 -25.11
N GLY A 261 5.16 -2.04 -23.81
CA GLY A 261 5.29 -3.33 -23.13
C GLY A 261 4.42 -4.44 -23.73
N LEU A 262 3.21 -4.13 -24.23
CA LEU A 262 2.34 -5.14 -24.86
C LEU A 262 3.04 -5.90 -26.01
N SER A 263 3.94 -5.25 -26.75
CA SER A 263 4.69 -5.89 -27.84
C SER A 263 5.81 -6.82 -27.37
N TYR A 264 6.18 -6.77 -26.09
CA TYR A 264 7.26 -7.59 -25.51
C TYR A 264 6.73 -8.81 -24.74
N ILE A 265 5.42 -8.88 -24.49
CA ILE A 265 4.78 -10.02 -23.82
C ILE A 265 5.03 -11.32 -24.60
N GLY A 266 5.49 -12.35 -23.89
CA GLY A 266 5.78 -13.67 -24.48
C GLY A 266 7.12 -13.75 -25.24
N HIS A 267 7.87 -12.65 -25.36
CA HIS A 267 9.15 -12.61 -26.06
C HIS A 267 10.33 -12.37 -25.10
N LYS A 268 11.54 -12.69 -25.57
CA LYS A 268 12.78 -12.21 -24.97
C LYS A 268 13.21 -10.97 -25.75
N THR A 269 13.25 -9.82 -25.09
CA THR A 269 13.56 -8.53 -25.72
C THR A 269 14.85 -7.99 -25.13
N SER A 270 15.86 -7.74 -25.96
CA SER A 270 17.12 -7.17 -25.49
C SER A 270 16.91 -5.73 -24.99
N MET A 271 17.65 -5.31 -23.96
CA MET A 271 17.57 -3.93 -23.44
C MET A 271 17.82 -2.86 -24.51
N ASP A 272 18.72 -3.12 -25.46
CA ASP A 272 19.02 -2.21 -26.58
C ASP A 272 17.85 -2.05 -27.56
N GLN A 273 16.83 -2.90 -27.47
CA GLN A 273 15.62 -2.84 -28.29
C GLN A 273 14.47 -2.10 -27.60
N LEU A 274 14.64 -1.68 -26.34
CA LEU A 274 13.65 -0.85 -25.66
C LEU A 274 13.72 0.56 -26.22
N SER A 275 12.62 1.01 -26.81
CA SER A 275 12.51 2.38 -27.33
C SER A 275 12.73 3.40 -26.22
N SER A 276 13.68 4.32 -26.43
CA SER A 276 13.96 5.45 -25.54
C SER A 276 12.66 6.22 -25.24
N ILE A 277 12.38 6.45 -23.96
CA ILE A 277 11.22 7.24 -23.53
C ILE A 277 11.54 8.74 -23.62
N GLU A 278 12.80 9.10 -23.39
CA GLU A 278 13.28 10.48 -23.48
C GLU A 278 13.28 10.99 -24.92
N ASP A 279 13.67 10.15 -25.89
CA ASP A 279 13.86 10.57 -27.28
C ASP A 279 12.69 10.23 -28.19
N GLU A 280 11.92 9.19 -27.88
CA GLU A 280 10.86 8.69 -28.75
C GLU A 280 9.47 8.82 -28.10
N GLU A 281 8.48 8.96 -28.96
CA GLU A 281 7.08 9.00 -28.56
C GLU A 281 6.61 7.62 -28.09
N VAL A 282 5.94 7.56 -26.94
CA VAL A 282 5.34 6.33 -26.40
C VAL A 282 4.04 6.03 -27.15
N LYS A 283 4.08 5.03 -28.02
CA LYS A 283 2.94 4.55 -28.80
C LYS A 283 2.88 3.03 -28.77
N LEU A 284 1.65 2.54 -28.98
CA LEU A 284 1.39 1.13 -29.22
C LEU A 284 2.28 0.63 -30.36
N GLN A 285 3.07 -0.40 -30.06
CA GLN A 285 3.89 -1.08 -31.06
C GLN A 285 3.09 -2.21 -31.72
N PRO A 286 3.47 -2.67 -32.94
CA PRO A 286 2.85 -3.84 -33.54
C PRO A 286 2.94 -5.05 -32.60
N ILE A 287 1.79 -5.63 -32.26
CA ILE A 287 1.68 -6.84 -31.44
C ILE A 287 1.58 -8.04 -32.39
N ASP A 288 2.26 -9.14 -32.07
CA ASP A 288 2.07 -10.39 -32.81
C ASP A 288 0.62 -10.86 -32.62
N ALA A 289 -0.15 -10.93 -33.71
CA ALA A 289 -1.54 -11.37 -33.69
C ALA A 289 -1.71 -12.83 -33.20
N GLN A 290 -0.63 -13.60 -33.10
CA GLN A 290 -0.64 -14.95 -32.51
C GLN A 290 -0.55 -14.93 -30.98
N ASN A 291 -0.10 -13.84 -30.37
CA ASN A 291 -0.04 -13.68 -28.92
C ASN A 291 -1.36 -13.10 -28.41
N VAL A 292 -2.24 -13.99 -27.92
CA VAL A 292 -3.47 -13.60 -27.23
C VAL A 292 -3.21 -13.70 -25.73
N PHE A 293 -3.41 -12.59 -25.02
CA PHE A 293 -3.23 -12.50 -23.57
C PHE A 293 -4.20 -11.48 -22.97
N LEU A 294 -4.60 -11.71 -21.71
CA LEU A 294 -5.34 -10.74 -20.90
C LEU A 294 -4.54 -9.46 -20.63
N GLY A 295 -5.25 -8.35 -20.49
CA GLY A 295 -4.67 -7.00 -20.37
C GLY A 295 -4.18 -6.46 -21.72
N GLY A 296 -4.53 -7.13 -22.82
CA GLY A 296 -4.26 -6.68 -24.18
C GLY A 296 -5.15 -5.49 -24.57
N MET A 297 -5.03 -5.01 -25.81
CA MET A 297 -5.75 -3.82 -26.27
C MET A 297 -7.29 -3.97 -26.18
N ASP A 298 -7.80 -5.20 -26.30
CA ASP A 298 -9.25 -5.47 -26.23
C ASP A 298 -9.82 -5.29 -24.80
N ASP A 299 -8.97 -5.33 -23.77
CA ASP A 299 -9.33 -5.13 -22.36
C ASP A 299 -9.20 -3.67 -21.90
N ARG A 300 -8.71 -2.77 -22.76
CA ARG A 300 -8.40 -1.37 -22.42
C ARG A 300 -9.63 -0.48 -22.60
N ASP A 301 -10.31 -0.15 -21.52
CA ASP A 301 -11.40 0.84 -21.48
C ASP A 301 -10.94 2.22 -20.95
N GLU A 302 -11.88 3.09 -20.57
CA GLU A 302 -11.56 4.42 -20.04
C GLU A 302 -10.86 4.40 -18.67
N TYR A 303 -10.98 3.33 -17.89
CA TYR A 303 -10.35 3.17 -16.58
C TYR A 303 -8.99 2.45 -16.70
N HIS A 304 -8.83 1.59 -17.69
CA HIS A 304 -7.63 0.75 -17.88
C HIS A 304 -6.63 1.29 -18.93
N GLN A 305 -6.76 2.58 -19.29
CA GLN A 305 -5.84 3.30 -20.18
C GLN A 305 -5.03 4.38 -19.47
N SER A 306 -5.18 4.51 -18.15
CA SER A 306 -4.38 5.42 -17.32
C SER A 306 -2.87 5.14 -17.46
N PRO A 307 -1.99 6.11 -17.15
CA PRO A 307 -0.56 5.92 -17.23
C PRO A 307 -0.10 4.78 -16.31
N SER A 308 0.47 3.72 -16.90
CA SER A 308 0.90 2.54 -16.18
C SER A 308 2.16 1.91 -16.78
N VAL A 309 2.87 1.13 -15.98
CA VAL A 309 4.06 0.37 -16.42
C VAL A 309 3.87 -1.12 -16.25
N LEU A 310 4.23 -1.88 -17.29
CA LEU A 310 4.32 -3.33 -17.25
C LEU A 310 5.69 -3.76 -16.69
N LEU A 311 5.67 -4.64 -15.69
CA LEU A 311 6.88 -5.20 -15.09
C LEU A 311 7.35 -6.46 -15.84
N PHE A 312 8.65 -6.52 -16.15
CA PHE A 312 9.31 -7.66 -16.77
C PHE A 312 10.49 -8.16 -15.95
N LYS A 313 10.72 -9.48 -15.92
CA LYS A 313 11.92 -10.08 -15.32
C LYS A 313 13.12 -9.69 -16.18
N PHE A 314 14.18 -9.19 -15.56
CA PHE A 314 15.42 -8.88 -16.26
C PHE A 314 16.47 -9.98 -16.04
N ASN A 315 16.97 -10.53 -17.15
CA ASN A 315 18.11 -11.45 -17.13
C ASN A 315 19.41 -10.65 -17.19
N THR A 316 20.11 -10.57 -16.05
CA THR A 316 21.35 -9.79 -15.93
C THR A 316 22.54 -10.38 -16.68
N SER A 317 22.52 -11.67 -17.04
CA SER A 317 23.64 -12.33 -17.71
C SER A 317 23.58 -12.18 -19.23
N GLU A 318 22.37 -12.16 -19.78
CA GLU A 318 22.11 -12.10 -21.22
C GLU A 318 21.48 -10.76 -21.67
N GLU A 319 21.24 -9.83 -20.73
CA GLU A 319 20.76 -8.46 -20.96
C GLU A 319 19.45 -8.36 -21.77
N TYR A 320 18.46 -9.18 -21.40
CA TYR A 320 17.10 -9.12 -21.95
C TYR A 320 16.03 -9.11 -20.86
N ILE A 321 14.86 -8.60 -21.23
CA ILE A 321 13.63 -8.69 -20.45
C ILE A 321 12.72 -9.82 -20.97
N GLU A 322 11.96 -10.43 -20.07
CA GLU A 322 10.90 -11.38 -20.41
C GLU A 322 9.76 -11.33 -19.38
N SER A 323 8.58 -11.83 -19.74
CA SER A 323 7.45 -11.95 -18.79
C SER A 323 7.88 -12.76 -17.55
N PHE A 324 7.47 -12.31 -16.36
CA PHE A 324 7.71 -13.03 -15.11
C PHE A 324 7.05 -14.42 -15.09
N PHE A 325 7.56 -15.30 -14.23
CA PHE A 325 6.97 -16.60 -13.87
C PHE A 325 6.78 -17.58 -15.05
N LYS A 326 7.87 -17.93 -15.74
CA LYS A 326 7.90 -19.09 -16.64
C LYS A 326 8.13 -20.37 -15.85
N GLU A 327 7.23 -21.34 -15.99
CA GLU A 327 7.28 -22.68 -15.36
C GLU A 327 7.06 -22.71 -13.84
N HIS A 328 6.86 -23.93 -13.31
CA HIS A 328 6.23 -24.23 -12.02
C HIS A 328 7.15 -24.11 -10.78
N GLU A 329 8.39 -23.62 -10.94
CA GLU A 329 9.45 -23.71 -9.92
C GLU A 329 10.22 -22.39 -9.76
N GLU A 330 9.73 -21.44 -8.97
CA GLU A 330 10.57 -20.37 -8.37
C GLU A 330 9.74 -19.54 -7.38
N ALA A 331 9.19 -20.17 -6.33
CA ALA A 331 8.28 -19.48 -5.41
C ALA A 331 8.46 -19.84 -3.93
N THR A 332 9.66 -20.26 -3.51
CA THR A 332 9.93 -20.43 -2.08
C THR A 332 11.27 -19.81 -1.70
N GLY A 333 11.27 -19.03 -0.61
CA GLY A 333 12.49 -18.42 -0.08
C GLY A 333 12.96 -17.15 -0.79
N LEU A 334 12.03 -16.35 -1.32
CA LEU A 334 12.34 -15.00 -1.82
C LEU A 334 12.44 -14.01 -0.65
N MET A 335 13.49 -13.20 -0.64
CA MET A 335 13.62 -12.06 0.25
C MET A 335 13.45 -10.77 -0.56
N PHE A 336 12.32 -10.10 -0.36
CA PHE A 336 12.01 -8.85 -1.03
C PHE A 336 12.74 -7.68 -0.37
N TYR A 337 13.16 -6.74 -1.19
CA TYR A 337 13.83 -5.54 -0.72
C TYR A 337 12.82 -4.61 -0.04
N LYS A 338 13.22 -4.03 1.09
CA LYS A 338 12.50 -2.93 1.75
C LYS A 338 13.39 -1.70 1.71
N THR A 339 12.79 -0.56 1.47
CA THR A 339 13.51 0.71 1.52
C THR A 339 13.84 1.08 2.97
N ASN A 340 14.74 2.06 3.14
CA ASN A 340 15.07 2.57 4.47
C ASN A 340 13.87 3.26 5.10
N SER A 341 13.14 4.10 4.37
CA SER A 341 11.96 4.81 4.89
C SER A 341 10.85 3.84 5.30
N GLU A 342 10.62 2.76 4.55
CA GLU A 342 9.70 1.68 4.96
C GLU A 342 10.14 1.04 6.28
N THR A 343 11.44 0.74 6.42
CA THR A 343 11.99 0.14 7.65
C THR A 343 11.89 1.08 8.85
N ASP A 344 12.14 2.37 8.65
CA ASP A 344 12.03 3.40 9.69
C ASP A 344 10.56 3.58 10.14
N ARG A 345 9.62 3.54 9.18
CA ARG A 345 8.18 3.58 9.46
C ARG A 345 7.70 2.37 10.24
N MET A 346 8.15 1.16 9.86
CA MET A 346 7.87 -0.06 10.61
C MET A 346 8.36 0.04 12.06
N ALA A 347 9.56 0.57 12.26
CA ALA A 347 10.12 0.79 13.60
C ALA A 347 9.32 1.81 14.42
N TYR A 348 8.92 2.92 13.80
CA TYR A 348 8.06 3.93 14.42
C TYR A 348 6.73 3.33 14.88
N ASN A 349 6.01 2.64 13.99
CA ASN A 349 4.73 2.00 14.33
C ASN A 349 4.91 0.91 15.39
N ALA A 350 5.98 0.11 15.33
CA ALA A 350 6.28 -0.92 16.33
C ALA A 350 6.47 -0.33 17.74
N LYS A 351 7.18 0.81 17.85
CA LYS A 351 7.38 1.52 19.12
C LYS A 351 6.08 2.09 19.67
N ASN A 352 5.29 2.79 18.85
CA ASN A 352 4.02 3.39 19.29
C ASN A 352 2.99 2.36 19.75
N THR A 353 3.06 1.15 19.21
CA THR A 353 2.11 0.07 19.52
C THR A 353 2.65 -0.94 20.53
N PHE A 354 3.88 -0.75 21.03
CA PHE A 354 4.53 -1.70 21.94
C PHE A 354 3.79 -1.85 23.28
N GLY A 355 3.07 -0.81 23.72
CA GLY A 355 2.22 -0.88 24.92
C GLY A 355 1.15 -1.99 24.81
N TYR A 356 0.51 -2.13 23.65
CA TYR A 356 -0.43 -3.23 23.40
C TYR A 356 0.27 -4.58 23.40
N PHE A 357 1.40 -4.70 22.72
CA PHE A 357 2.21 -5.92 22.70
C PHE A 357 2.59 -6.37 24.12
N SER A 358 3.07 -5.44 24.96
CA SER A 358 3.41 -5.70 26.36
C SER A 358 2.20 -6.16 27.16
N ASN A 359 1.05 -5.50 27.01
CA ASN A 359 -0.17 -5.87 27.74
C ASN A 359 -0.64 -7.29 27.36
N ILE A 360 -0.66 -7.62 26.07
CA ILE A 360 -1.03 -8.95 25.59
C ILE A 360 -0.03 -9.98 26.09
N PHE A 361 1.28 -9.69 26.03
CA PHE A 361 2.32 -10.53 26.60
C PHE A 361 2.07 -10.84 28.08
N HIS A 362 1.76 -9.84 28.91
CA HIS A 362 1.52 -10.07 30.34
C HIS A 362 0.31 -10.96 30.63
N ILE A 363 -0.73 -10.88 29.80
CA ILE A 363 -1.96 -11.67 29.94
C ILE A 363 -1.73 -13.10 29.42
N GLU A 364 -1.12 -13.24 28.25
CA GLU A 364 -1.12 -14.49 27.47
C GLU A 364 0.23 -15.23 27.45
N GLN A 365 1.30 -14.73 28.09
CA GLN A 365 2.63 -15.40 28.10
C GLN A 365 2.64 -16.85 28.62
N SER A 366 1.60 -17.28 29.37
CA SER A 366 1.45 -18.66 29.85
C SER A 366 0.59 -19.53 28.93
N ASN A 367 0.06 -18.97 27.86
CA ASN A 367 -0.78 -19.64 26.88
C ASN A 367 0.08 -20.22 25.76
N GLU A 368 0.05 -21.53 25.57
CA GLU A 368 0.87 -22.24 24.57
C GLU A 368 0.49 -21.91 23.12
N ASP A 369 -0.70 -21.36 22.89
CA ASP A 369 -1.15 -20.90 21.58
C ASP A 369 -0.52 -19.55 21.18
N PHE A 370 0.14 -18.86 22.12
CA PHE A 370 0.75 -17.55 21.90
C PHE A 370 2.28 -17.64 21.84
N ARG A 371 2.86 -16.95 20.85
CA ARG A 371 4.31 -16.75 20.75
C ARG A 371 4.62 -15.28 20.45
N PHE A 372 5.48 -14.70 21.27
CA PHE A 372 5.81 -13.28 21.24
C PHE A 372 7.23 -13.06 20.73
N LEU A 373 7.37 -12.46 19.55
CA LEU A 373 8.67 -12.11 18.99
C LEU A 373 8.79 -10.59 18.82
N ALA A 374 9.97 -10.05 19.11
CA ALA A 374 10.30 -8.67 18.82
C ALA A 374 11.68 -8.58 18.16
N LYS A 375 11.81 -7.65 17.22
CA LYS A 375 12.99 -7.46 16.38
C LYS A 375 13.74 -6.21 16.82
N PHE A 376 15.03 -6.36 17.11
CA PHE A 376 15.88 -5.27 17.54
C PHE A 376 17.06 -5.08 16.59
N GLY A 377 17.32 -3.82 16.21
CA GLY A 377 18.51 -3.43 15.48
C GLY A 377 19.69 -3.26 16.43
N VAL A 378 20.66 -4.17 16.39
CA VAL A 378 21.85 -4.09 17.26
C VAL A 378 23.03 -3.57 16.45
N SER A 379 23.63 -2.46 16.89
CA SER A 379 24.75 -1.85 16.17
C SER A 379 26.03 -2.67 16.29
N TYR A 380 26.71 -2.89 15.16
CA TYR A 380 28.03 -3.53 15.11
C TYR A 380 29.13 -2.58 14.62
N GLU A 381 28.75 -1.51 13.90
CA GLU A 381 29.60 -0.41 13.46
C GLU A 381 28.79 0.89 13.49
N GLU A 382 29.47 2.04 13.46
CA GLU A 382 28.80 3.34 13.38
C GLU A 382 27.91 3.41 12.12
N GLY A 383 26.62 3.66 12.33
CA GLY A 383 25.62 3.71 11.25
C GLY A 383 25.22 2.35 10.67
N LYS A 384 25.63 1.23 11.27
CA LYS A 384 25.23 -0.11 10.82
C LYS A 384 24.70 -0.96 11.96
N SER A 385 23.53 -1.52 11.74
CA SER A 385 22.86 -2.43 12.66
C SER A 385 22.48 -3.73 11.97
N GLU A 386 22.55 -4.81 12.74
CA GLU A 386 21.98 -6.11 12.34
C GLU A 386 20.65 -6.28 13.08
N HIS A 387 19.57 -6.48 12.33
CA HIS A 387 18.24 -6.64 12.91
C HIS A 387 17.96 -8.12 13.19
N MET A 388 17.78 -8.46 14.46
CA MET A 388 17.63 -9.84 14.91
C MET A 388 16.32 -10.03 15.65
N TRP A 389 15.76 -11.24 15.56
CA TRP A 389 14.53 -11.61 16.24
C TRP A 389 14.82 -12.20 17.61
N PHE A 390 14.01 -11.81 18.59
CA PHE A 390 14.08 -12.30 19.96
C PHE A 390 12.72 -12.83 20.37
N GLU A 391 12.70 -13.98 21.03
CA GLU A 391 11.53 -14.51 21.72
C GLU A 391 11.44 -13.91 23.11
N MET A 392 10.34 -13.22 23.40
CA MET A 392 10.20 -12.41 24.62
C MET A 392 10.06 -13.28 25.86
N GLN A 393 10.84 -12.95 26.90
CA GLN A 393 10.82 -13.66 28.18
C GLN A 393 10.24 -12.81 29.31
N ASN A 394 10.56 -11.51 29.32
CA ASN A 394 10.11 -10.62 30.37
C ASN A 394 10.10 -9.18 29.85
N ILE A 395 9.01 -8.47 30.15
CA ILE A 395 8.79 -7.08 29.77
C ILE A 395 8.34 -6.35 31.03
N THR A 396 9.00 -5.26 31.38
CA THR A 396 8.59 -4.34 32.43
C THR A 396 8.83 -2.91 31.96
N GLU A 397 8.47 -1.92 32.78
CA GLU A 397 8.76 -0.51 32.50
C GLU A 397 10.27 -0.24 32.34
N ASP A 398 11.14 -0.97 33.08
CA ASP A 398 12.58 -0.70 33.13
C ASP A 398 13.42 -1.62 32.24
N PHE A 399 12.89 -2.77 31.82
CA PHE A 399 13.67 -3.75 31.06
C PHE A 399 12.83 -4.60 30.11
N ILE A 400 13.41 -4.87 28.94
CA ILE A 400 12.93 -5.83 27.96
C ILE A 400 13.98 -6.94 27.85
N GLN A 401 13.56 -8.20 27.93
CA GLN A 401 14.45 -9.36 27.86
C GLN A 401 13.90 -10.41 26.90
N GLY A 402 14.77 -10.95 26.05
CA GLY A 402 14.40 -11.99 25.10
C GLY A 402 15.54 -12.95 24.75
N ILE A 403 15.18 -14.13 24.27
CA ILE A 403 16.11 -15.14 23.72
C ILE A 403 16.31 -14.86 22.24
N LEU A 404 17.55 -14.71 21.80
CA LEU A 404 17.88 -14.58 20.38
C LEU A 404 17.54 -15.88 19.62
N ILE A 405 16.77 -15.81 18.54
CA ILE A 405 16.30 -17.01 17.80
C ILE A 405 17.01 -17.25 16.46
N ASN A 406 17.99 -16.41 16.10
CA ASN A 406 18.79 -16.57 14.90
C ASN A 406 20.26 -16.27 15.17
N GLU A 407 21.19 -16.97 14.51
CA GLU A 407 22.62 -16.70 14.64
C GLU A 407 22.98 -15.37 13.96
N PRO A 408 23.70 -14.45 14.65
CA PRO A 408 24.15 -13.20 14.05
C PRO A 408 25.25 -13.41 13.00
N TYR A 409 25.23 -12.62 11.94
CA TYR A 409 26.26 -12.59 10.91
C TYR A 409 27.46 -11.71 11.31
N PHE A 410 27.19 -10.54 11.91
CA PHE A 410 28.22 -9.53 12.19
C PHE A 410 28.55 -9.39 13.67
N ILE A 411 27.60 -9.69 14.56
CA ILE A 411 27.76 -9.52 16.01
C ILE A 411 28.25 -10.80 16.67
N LYS A 412 29.56 -11.05 16.59
CA LYS A 412 30.21 -12.25 17.15
C LYS A 412 30.09 -12.41 18.67
N ALA A 413 29.70 -11.36 19.38
CA ALA A 413 29.50 -11.40 20.83
C ALA A 413 28.13 -11.98 21.22
N MET A 414 27.23 -12.14 20.26
CA MET A 414 25.90 -12.72 20.46
C MET A 414 25.81 -14.09 19.79
N SER A 415 24.92 -14.94 20.30
CA SER A 415 24.71 -16.29 19.75
C SER A 415 23.27 -16.72 19.97
N GLU A 416 22.74 -17.50 19.03
CA GLU A 416 21.40 -18.08 19.10
C GLU A 416 21.17 -18.84 20.42
N GLY A 417 19.97 -18.74 20.98
CA GLY A 417 19.55 -19.42 22.21
C GLY A 417 19.95 -18.71 23.51
N ASN A 418 20.77 -17.65 23.44
CA ASN A 418 21.13 -16.86 24.62
C ASN A 418 20.09 -15.75 24.90
N SER A 419 19.95 -15.41 26.18
CA SER A 419 19.08 -14.34 26.66
C SER A 419 19.83 -13.01 26.77
N TYR A 420 19.20 -11.93 26.30
CA TYR A 420 19.78 -10.59 26.26
C TYR A 420 18.81 -9.55 26.81
N GLN A 421 19.35 -8.51 27.45
CA GLN A 421 18.61 -7.29 27.74
C GLN A 421 18.60 -6.42 26.49
N LEU A 422 17.41 -5.90 26.16
CA LEU A 422 17.12 -5.20 24.93
C LEU A 422 16.71 -3.75 25.26
N GLU A 423 17.16 -2.82 24.43
CA GLU A 423 16.83 -1.40 24.58
C GLU A 423 15.63 -1.08 23.68
N PHE A 424 14.60 -0.46 24.26
CA PHE A 424 13.37 -0.10 23.54
C PHE A 424 13.66 0.76 22.30
N GLU A 425 14.66 1.65 22.36
CA GLU A 425 15.02 2.49 21.22
C GLU A 425 15.52 1.71 19.99
N ASN A 426 15.97 0.47 20.18
CA ASN A 426 16.42 -0.40 19.10
C ASN A 426 15.28 -1.27 18.56
N LEU A 427 14.06 -1.18 19.10
CA LEU A 427 12.90 -1.91 18.60
C LEU A 427 12.57 -1.45 17.18
N THR A 428 12.43 -2.43 16.28
CA THR A 428 12.21 -2.19 14.84
C THR A 428 10.99 -2.92 14.30
N GLU A 429 10.53 -3.98 14.98
CA GLU A 429 9.31 -4.70 14.63
C GLU A 429 8.88 -5.58 15.82
N TRP A 430 7.61 -5.96 15.89
CA TRP A 430 7.16 -7.04 16.76
C TRP A 430 6.07 -7.86 16.06
N VAL A 431 5.93 -9.12 16.46
CA VAL A 431 4.88 -10.03 15.98
C VAL A 431 4.41 -10.93 17.10
N ILE A 432 3.10 -11.15 17.16
CA ILE A 432 2.46 -12.14 18.04
C ILE A 432 1.84 -13.19 17.13
N TYR A 433 2.28 -14.45 17.28
CA TYR A 433 1.54 -15.58 16.74
C TYR A 433 0.51 -15.99 17.79
N ALA A 434 -0.77 -16.05 17.42
CA ALA A 434 -1.88 -16.42 18.28
C ALA A 434 -2.73 -17.49 17.57
N GLY A 435 -2.39 -18.76 17.79
CA GLY A 435 -2.89 -19.87 16.97
C GLY A 435 -2.51 -19.68 15.49
N ASP A 436 -3.52 -19.61 14.62
CA ASP A 436 -3.34 -19.37 13.18
C ASP A 436 -3.23 -17.87 12.82
N ALA A 437 -3.49 -16.97 13.78
CA ALA A 437 -3.42 -15.53 13.57
C ALA A 437 -1.99 -14.99 13.73
N VAL A 438 -1.66 -13.99 12.92
CA VAL A 438 -0.39 -13.25 13.00
C VAL A 438 -0.74 -11.78 13.25
N ILE A 439 -0.45 -11.31 14.46
CA ILE A 439 -0.73 -9.94 14.90
C ILE A 439 0.58 -9.14 14.82
N LYS A 440 0.51 -7.97 14.19
CA LYS A 440 1.60 -7.04 13.91
C LYS A 440 1.14 -5.61 14.22
N PRO A 441 2.07 -4.63 14.32
CA PRO A 441 1.70 -3.23 14.52
C PRO A 441 0.61 -2.72 13.57
N ASN A 442 0.66 -3.14 12.29
CA ASN A 442 -0.22 -2.63 11.24
C ASN A 442 -1.58 -3.33 11.13
N ASN A 443 -1.82 -4.44 11.83
CA ASN A 443 -3.11 -5.15 11.78
C ASN A 443 -3.73 -5.41 13.16
N LEU A 444 -3.10 -4.92 14.24
CA LEU A 444 -3.56 -5.11 15.62
C LEU A 444 -5.02 -4.67 15.83
N TYR A 445 -5.46 -3.61 15.13
CA TYR A 445 -6.84 -3.10 15.19
C TYR A 445 -7.90 -4.15 14.84
N MET A 446 -7.54 -5.19 14.09
CA MET A 446 -8.45 -6.29 13.74
C MET A 446 -8.72 -7.24 14.91
N PHE A 447 -7.93 -7.15 15.98
CA PHE A 447 -7.93 -8.06 17.12
C PHE A 447 -8.31 -7.38 18.45
N ILE A 448 -8.27 -6.05 18.49
CA ILE A 448 -8.78 -5.26 19.62
C ILE A 448 -10.24 -4.91 19.28
N GLY A 449 -11.20 -5.46 20.03
CA GLY A 449 -12.62 -5.27 19.76
C GLY A 449 -13.09 -3.82 19.95
N GLU A 450 -14.26 -3.50 19.39
CA GLU A 450 -15.03 -2.28 19.69
C GLU A 450 -15.59 -2.25 21.12
#